data_AF-Q08Z33-F1
#
_entry.id   AF-Q08Z33-F1
#
_cell.length_a   1.000
_cell.length_b   1.000
_cell.length_c   1.000
_cell.angle_alpha   90.00
_cell.angle_beta   90.00
_cell.angle_gamma   90.00
#
_symmetry.space_group_name_H-M   'P 1'
#
loop_
_entity.id
_entity.type
_entity.pdbx_description
1 polymer ?
#
loop_
_entity_poly.entity_id
_entity_poly.type
_entity_poly.pdbx_seq_one_letter_code
_entity_poly.pdbx_strand_id
1 'polypeptide(L)'
;MKSLTPAAAFVLPLLASATAWAQVPPATWQEHWFEHNQVVTRVYQDNDVAIYFDNEVNRSITWPNQYVSAVWRYTKKTYAHFGTAPQLYAIFHTAKYSGGHPSTYFDASHDYRNVIDVGSSSSTAWTSGTGNDLDIVTHEVAHIVEGAAKGVHNSPAFGLWGDSKWAEIFNYDVYLGLGRTADANRWFNLMQNATDNFPRANTHWFRDWFYPIYANYGGATVLNRYFVLLAQYFPKSGNNYSRNMNWGEFIHFWSGAAGVNLKTQATSAFGWPAEWETQFVQAQKSFPFTYANPGPTAVTLFQDINHGGYAAGLPVGRYNLATLSAWGVLNDDITSLKVAAGYKVVLYADDNFTGATLTKTADDASLVDDGWNDRASSLVVSAN
;
A
#
# COMPACT_ATOMS: atom_id res chain seq x y z
N MET A 1 49.54 12.81 25.99
CA MET A 1 48.49 12.70 27.02
C MET A 1 47.37 13.68 26.69
N LYS A 2 46.29 13.20 26.06
CA LYS A 2 45.07 13.99 25.81
C LYS A 2 43.95 13.34 26.63
N SER A 3 43.34 14.12 27.51
CA SER A 3 42.30 13.74 28.45
C SER A 3 41.01 13.36 27.71
N LEU A 4 40.46 12.19 28.03
CA LEU A 4 39.14 11.74 27.62
C LEU A 4 38.07 12.41 28.50
N THR A 5 37.10 13.07 27.87
CA THR A 5 35.83 13.51 28.50
C THR A 5 34.91 12.31 28.72
N PRO A 6 34.14 12.24 29.83
CA PRO A 6 33.29 11.09 30.11
C PRO A 6 32.01 11.14 29.27
N ALA A 7 31.60 9.96 28.79
CA ALA A 7 30.34 9.76 28.09
C ALA A 7 29.15 10.09 29.01
N ALA A 8 28.23 10.93 28.51
CA ALA A 8 26.94 11.16 29.15
C ALA A 8 26.10 9.88 29.05
N ALA A 9 25.95 9.17 30.17
CA ALA A 9 25.00 8.07 30.30
C ALA A 9 23.58 8.65 30.33
N PHE A 10 22.81 8.42 29.26
CA PHE A 10 21.37 8.66 29.26
C PHE A 10 20.70 7.60 30.12
N VAL A 11 20.30 7.99 31.34
CA VAL A 11 19.36 7.20 32.14
C VAL A 11 17.97 7.41 31.52
N LEU A 12 17.49 6.41 30.78
CA LEU A 12 16.07 6.33 30.44
C LEU A 12 15.29 6.16 31.75
N PRO A 13 14.27 6.99 32.03
CA PRO A 13 13.38 6.69 33.14
C PRO A 13 12.64 5.40 32.78
N LEU A 14 12.82 4.35 33.59
CA LEU A 14 11.87 3.24 33.63
C LEU A 14 10.54 3.82 34.12
N LEU A 15 9.70 4.26 33.18
CA LEU A 15 8.29 4.44 33.46
C LEU A 15 7.73 3.05 33.74
N ALA A 16 7.56 2.74 35.02
CA ALA A 16 6.68 1.67 35.44
C ALA A 16 5.31 1.97 34.83
N SER A 17 4.97 1.26 33.77
CA SER A 17 3.67 1.32 33.12
C SER A 17 2.64 0.90 34.15
N ALA A 18 1.93 1.87 34.73
CA ALA A 18 0.64 1.60 35.31
C ALA A 18 -0.17 0.93 34.19
N THR A 19 -0.54 -0.33 34.38
CA THR A 19 -1.46 -1.04 33.49
C THR A 19 -2.77 -0.26 33.49
N ALA A 20 -2.93 0.62 32.50
CA ALA A 20 -4.21 1.19 32.16
C ALA A 20 -5.15 0.02 31.93
N TRP A 21 -6.25 -0.01 32.68
CA TRP A 21 -7.25 -1.05 32.57
C TRP A 21 -7.73 -1.05 31.12
N ALA A 22 -7.48 -2.14 30.38
CA ALA A 22 -8.18 -2.35 29.13
C ALA A 22 -9.67 -2.19 29.44
N GLN A 23 -10.32 -1.19 28.85
CA GLN A 23 -11.75 -0.97 29.04
C GLN A 23 -12.43 -2.28 28.68
N VAL A 24 -13.01 -2.95 29.68
CA VAL A 24 -13.80 -4.16 29.43
C VAL A 24 -14.91 -3.73 28.47
N PRO A 25 -14.99 -4.31 27.26
CA PRO A 25 -16.02 -3.91 26.31
C PRO A 25 -17.39 -3.97 27.00
N PRO A 26 -18.26 -2.97 26.87
CA PRO A 26 -19.54 -3.01 27.57
C PRO A 26 -20.45 -4.08 26.95
N ALA A 27 -21.38 -4.64 27.73
CA ALA A 27 -22.32 -5.64 27.21
C ALA A 27 -23.27 -5.06 26.15
N THR A 28 -23.65 -3.79 26.33
CA THR A 28 -24.40 -3.00 25.36
C THR A 28 -23.68 -1.67 25.12
N TRP A 29 -23.88 -1.09 23.95
CA TRP A 29 -23.30 0.20 23.59
C TRP A 29 -24.32 0.99 22.78
N GLN A 30 -24.56 2.24 23.19
CA GLN A 30 -25.40 3.16 22.44
C GLN A 30 -24.53 3.84 21.38
N GLU A 31 -24.89 3.70 20.12
CA GLU A 31 -24.31 4.50 19.04
C GLU A 31 -24.79 5.94 19.15
N HIS A 32 -23.90 6.89 18.90
CA HIS A 32 -24.17 8.32 19.01
C HIS A 32 -23.44 9.16 17.95
N TRP A 33 -23.15 8.55 16.81
CA TRP A 33 -22.47 9.17 15.66
C TRP A 33 -23.38 9.25 14.44
N PHE A 34 -23.29 10.35 13.68
CA PHE A 34 -24.07 10.57 12.45
C PHE A 34 -25.57 10.25 12.62
N GLU A 35 -26.16 9.48 11.69
CA GLU A 35 -27.52 8.94 11.78
C GLU A 35 -27.64 7.66 12.64
N HIS A 36 -26.53 7.14 13.15
CA HIS A 36 -26.51 5.94 13.99
C HIS A 36 -26.97 6.29 15.41
N ASN A 37 -28.06 5.64 15.81
CA ASN A 37 -28.67 5.80 17.12
C ASN A 37 -29.30 4.47 17.55
N GLN A 38 -28.53 3.38 17.50
CA GLN A 38 -28.96 2.06 17.97
C GLN A 38 -28.28 1.69 19.27
N VAL A 39 -28.97 0.90 20.08
CA VAL A 39 -28.31 0.12 21.13
C VAL A 39 -27.83 -1.18 20.48
N VAL A 40 -26.52 -1.34 20.36
CA VAL A 40 -25.89 -2.57 19.89
C VAL A 40 -25.49 -3.44 21.09
N THR A 41 -25.58 -4.76 20.92
CA THR A 41 -25.29 -5.74 21.98
C THR A 41 -24.09 -6.59 21.60
N ARG A 42 -23.15 -6.73 22.53
CA ARG A 42 -21.94 -7.54 22.35
C ARG A 42 -22.33 -9.02 22.25
N VAL A 43 -21.97 -9.65 21.15
CA VAL A 43 -22.21 -11.09 20.89
C VAL A 43 -20.97 -11.95 21.07
N TYR A 44 -19.79 -11.35 20.98
CA TYR A 44 -18.52 -12.05 21.14
C TYR A 44 -17.43 -11.09 21.62
N GLN A 45 -16.43 -11.64 22.32
CA GLN A 45 -15.19 -10.93 22.60
C GLN A 45 -14.05 -11.92 22.80
N ASP A 46 -12.84 -11.48 22.48
CA ASP A 46 -11.59 -12.08 22.91
C ASP A 46 -10.55 -10.99 23.21
N ASN A 47 -9.26 -11.34 23.26
CA ASN A 47 -8.18 -10.40 23.53
C ASN A 47 -7.95 -9.39 22.40
N ASP A 48 -8.46 -9.67 21.21
CA ASP A 48 -8.24 -8.89 19.99
C ASP A 48 -9.49 -8.12 19.57
N VAL A 49 -10.71 -8.59 19.86
CA VAL A 49 -11.92 -7.91 19.39
C VAL A 49 -13.06 -7.93 20.40
N ALA A 50 -14.01 -7.02 20.19
CA ALA A 50 -15.36 -7.10 20.71
C ALA A 50 -16.35 -6.91 19.55
N ILE A 51 -17.23 -7.89 19.34
CA ILE A 51 -18.19 -7.90 18.23
C ILE A 51 -19.57 -7.56 18.77
N TYR A 52 -20.23 -6.60 18.14
CA TYR A 52 -21.54 -6.07 18.49
C TYR A 52 -22.48 -6.21 17.32
N PHE A 53 -23.72 -6.64 17.57
CA PHE A 53 -24.78 -6.49 16.58
C PHE A 53 -25.95 -5.68 17.13
N ASP A 54 -26.62 -4.95 16.23
CA ASP A 54 -27.98 -4.47 16.46
C ASP A 54 -28.98 -5.65 16.57
N ASN A 55 -30.26 -5.33 16.73
CA ASN A 55 -31.29 -6.34 16.95
C ASN A 55 -31.70 -7.08 15.67
N GLU A 56 -31.38 -6.55 14.51
CA GLU A 56 -31.75 -7.07 13.20
C GLU A 56 -30.74 -8.08 12.66
N VAL A 57 -29.47 -8.03 13.08
CA VAL A 57 -28.52 -9.09 12.71
C VAL A 57 -28.91 -10.41 13.38
N ASN A 58 -28.97 -11.47 12.57
CA ASN A 58 -29.25 -12.82 13.07
C ASN A 58 -28.13 -13.28 14.03
N ARG A 59 -28.48 -13.49 15.30
CA ARG A 59 -27.55 -13.87 16.38
C ARG A 59 -26.90 -15.25 16.19
N SER A 60 -27.37 -16.09 15.25
CA SER A 60 -26.69 -17.34 14.90
C SER A 60 -25.43 -17.14 14.03
N ILE A 61 -25.23 -15.95 13.47
CA ILE A 61 -24.04 -15.61 12.69
C ILE A 61 -22.82 -15.53 13.62
N THR A 62 -21.80 -16.33 13.32
CA THR A 62 -20.60 -16.46 14.17
C THR A 62 -19.27 -16.36 13.42
N TRP A 63 -19.27 -16.35 12.08
CA TRP A 63 -18.04 -16.19 11.30
C TRP A 63 -17.24 -14.91 11.64
N PRO A 64 -17.86 -13.76 12.03
CA PRO A 64 -17.08 -12.56 12.37
C PRO A 64 -16.14 -12.79 13.55
N ASN A 65 -16.53 -13.65 14.50
CA ASN A 65 -15.78 -13.90 15.73
C ASN A 65 -14.35 -14.35 15.45
N GLN A 66 -14.17 -15.30 14.52
CA GLN A 66 -12.84 -15.78 14.15
C GLN A 66 -12.19 -14.88 13.11
N TYR A 67 -12.96 -14.42 12.13
CA TYR A 67 -12.43 -13.65 11.01
C TYR A 67 -11.90 -12.28 11.43
N VAL A 68 -12.71 -11.45 12.09
CA VAL A 68 -12.33 -10.09 12.52
C VAL A 68 -11.14 -10.17 13.48
N SER A 69 -11.15 -11.16 14.38
CA SER A 69 -10.02 -11.41 15.30
C SER A 69 -8.72 -11.75 14.57
N ALA A 70 -8.80 -12.56 13.52
CA ALA A 70 -7.65 -12.89 12.70
C ALA A 70 -7.12 -11.67 11.94
N VAL A 71 -8.02 -10.90 11.31
CA VAL A 71 -7.69 -9.65 10.61
C VAL A 71 -7.00 -8.68 11.57
N TRP A 72 -7.61 -8.36 12.72
CA TRP A 72 -7.04 -7.40 13.66
C TRP A 72 -5.70 -7.85 14.26
N ARG A 73 -5.56 -9.15 14.55
CA ARG A 73 -4.29 -9.71 15.02
C ARG A 73 -3.19 -9.59 13.97
N TYR A 74 -3.50 -9.86 12.70
CA TYR A 74 -2.58 -9.62 11.59
C TYR A 74 -2.22 -8.14 11.49
N THR A 75 -3.21 -7.25 11.52
CA THR A 75 -3.02 -5.80 11.44
C THR A 75 -2.08 -5.29 12.52
N LYS A 76 -2.30 -5.67 13.79
CA LYS A 76 -1.43 -5.29 14.91
C LYS A 76 0.00 -5.83 14.76
N LYS A 77 0.14 -7.06 14.26
CA LYS A 77 1.45 -7.67 14.01
C LYS A 77 2.24 -6.90 12.93
N THR A 78 1.56 -6.45 11.88
CA THR A 78 2.19 -5.80 10.73
C THR A 78 2.43 -4.30 10.95
N TYR A 79 1.42 -3.59 11.48
CA TYR A 79 1.41 -2.12 11.56
C TYR A 79 1.66 -1.58 12.97
N ALA A 80 1.91 -2.46 13.95
CA ALA A 80 2.10 -2.15 15.36
C ALA A 80 0.80 -1.68 16.06
N HIS A 81 0.92 -0.82 17.08
CA HIS A 81 -0.17 -0.59 18.05
C HIS A 81 -1.09 0.58 17.65
N PHE A 82 -2.36 0.45 18.00
CA PHE A 82 -3.43 1.41 17.72
C PHE A 82 -4.03 1.93 19.03
N GLY A 83 -3.20 2.53 19.86
CA GLY A 83 -3.57 2.95 21.22
C GLY A 83 -3.29 1.87 22.26
N THR A 84 -3.76 2.10 23.48
CA THR A 84 -3.51 1.22 24.64
C THR A 84 -4.50 0.06 24.74
N ALA A 85 -5.69 0.21 24.18
CA ALA A 85 -6.69 -0.84 24.15
C ALA A 85 -6.31 -1.89 23.09
N PRO A 86 -6.29 -3.19 23.43
CA PRO A 86 -5.89 -4.23 22.49
C PRO A 86 -6.99 -4.57 21.48
N GLN A 87 -8.24 -4.18 21.77
CA GLN A 87 -9.43 -4.62 21.06
C GLN A 87 -9.85 -3.68 19.93
N LEU A 88 -10.23 -4.26 18.81
CA LEU A 88 -11.09 -3.62 17.80
C LEU A 88 -12.56 -3.85 18.16
N TYR A 89 -13.37 -2.80 18.09
CA TYR A 89 -14.81 -2.88 18.29
C TYR A 89 -15.47 -2.97 16.92
N ALA A 90 -16.08 -4.11 16.61
CA ALA A 90 -16.73 -4.31 15.31
C ALA A 90 -18.25 -4.36 15.49
N ILE A 91 -18.96 -3.46 14.82
CA ILE A 91 -20.40 -3.35 14.82
C ILE A 91 -20.92 -3.87 13.47
N PHE A 92 -22.01 -4.64 13.52
CA PHE A 92 -22.71 -5.10 12.31
C PHE A 92 -24.18 -4.70 12.34
N HIS A 93 -24.69 -4.29 11.18
CA HIS A 93 -26.08 -3.93 10.94
C HIS A 93 -26.69 -4.70 9.77
N THR A 94 -27.96 -5.08 9.90
CA THR A 94 -28.74 -5.74 8.83
C THR A 94 -29.92 -4.87 8.43
N ALA A 95 -30.20 -4.82 7.12
CA ALA A 95 -31.26 -4.01 6.50
C ALA A 95 -31.15 -2.49 6.70
N LYS A 96 -30.01 -1.97 7.14
CA LYS A 96 -29.76 -0.55 7.41
C LYS A 96 -28.27 -0.20 7.32
N TYR A 97 -27.99 1.11 7.31
CA TYR A 97 -26.63 1.69 7.39
C TYR A 97 -25.64 1.06 6.40
N SER A 98 -26.08 0.86 5.15
CA SER A 98 -25.29 0.15 4.14
C SER A 98 -23.96 0.86 3.88
N GLY A 99 -22.85 0.12 4.00
CA GLY A 99 -21.51 0.67 3.87
C GLY A 99 -20.68 0.43 5.12
N GLY A 100 -19.57 1.15 5.22
CA GLY A 100 -18.64 1.09 6.34
C GLY A 100 -18.44 2.46 6.97
N HIS A 101 -18.27 2.48 8.28
CA HIS A 101 -17.99 3.65 9.07
C HIS A 101 -16.88 3.33 10.08
N PRO A 102 -15.63 3.74 9.81
CA PRO A 102 -14.52 3.47 10.70
C PRO A 102 -14.28 4.67 11.62
N SER A 103 -13.77 4.41 12.82
CA SER A 103 -13.26 5.47 13.70
C SER A 103 -12.10 4.97 14.52
N THR A 104 -11.18 5.88 14.85
CA THR A 104 -9.96 5.53 15.55
C THR A 104 -10.05 5.86 17.02
N TYR A 105 -9.16 5.29 17.83
CA TYR A 105 -9.07 5.61 19.25
C TYR A 105 -8.75 7.08 19.58
N PHE A 106 -8.45 7.91 18.57
CA PHE A 106 -8.29 9.35 18.75
C PHE A 106 -9.63 10.09 18.87
N ASP A 107 -10.73 9.47 18.42
CA ASP A 107 -12.00 10.15 18.22
C ASP A 107 -12.93 9.99 19.42
N ALA A 108 -13.32 11.13 20.00
CA ALA A 108 -14.29 11.20 21.09
C ALA A 108 -15.69 10.72 20.67
N SER A 109 -16.05 10.88 19.38
CA SER A 109 -17.36 10.47 18.84
C SER A 109 -17.59 8.97 18.94
N HIS A 110 -16.54 8.18 19.09
CA HIS A 110 -16.60 6.72 19.21
C HIS A 110 -16.01 6.24 20.53
N ASP A 111 -16.12 7.07 21.57
CA ASP A 111 -15.68 6.76 22.93
C ASP A 111 -14.19 6.38 23.01
N TYR A 112 -13.36 6.95 22.13
CA TYR A 112 -11.92 6.69 22.02
C TYR A 112 -11.59 5.20 21.76
N ARG A 113 -12.40 4.53 20.92
CA ARG A 113 -12.21 3.14 20.51
C ARG A 113 -11.77 3.07 19.04
N ASN A 114 -11.01 2.03 18.69
CA ASN A 114 -10.92 1.63 17.28
C ASN A 114 -12.19 0.89 16.91
N VAL A 115 -12.91 1.39 15.91
CA VAL A 115 -14.23 0.93 15.53
C VAL A 115 -14.26 0.63 14.05
N ILE A 116 -14.78 -0.53 13.70
CA ILE A 116 -15.37 -0.74 12.38
C ILE A 116 -16.87 -0.90 12.58
N ASP A 117 -17.67 -0.14 11.84
CA ASP A 117 -19.11 -0.23 11.85
C ASP A 117 -19.56 -0.53 10.42
N VAL A 118 -20.11 -1.73 10.20
CA VAL A 118 -20.47 -2.21 8.87
C VAL A 118 -21.96 -2.53 8.80
N GLY A 119 -22.62 -2.01 7.77
CA GLY A 119 -24.02 -2.28 7.52
C GLY A 119 -24.28 -2.73 6.09
N SER A 120 -25.47 -3.30 5.91
CA SER A 120 -25.95 -3.75 4.61
C SER A 120 -27.45 -3.48 4.50
N SER A 121 -27.88 -3.00 3.33
CA SER A 121 -29.31 -2.85 3.02
C SER A 121 -30.05 -4.19 2.84
N SER A 122 -29.33 -5.31 2.76
CA SER A 122 -29.93 -6.64 2.64
C SER A 122 -30.51 -7.12 3.98
N SER A 123 -31.71 -7.69 3.95
CA SER A 123 -32.33 -8.34 5.11
C SER A 123 -31.72 -9.68 5.47
N THR A 124 -30.90 -10.26 4.59
CA THR A 124 -30.18 -11.53 4.82
C THR A 124 -28.67 -11.32 4.90
N ALA A 125 -28.22 -10.10 5.20
CA ALA A 125 -26.82 -9.73 5.30
C ALA A 125 -26.05 -10.67 6.23
N TRP A 126 -24.75 -10.85 5.95
CA TRP A 126 -23.80 -11.59 6.79
C TRP A 126 -24.03 -13.09 6.91
N THR A 127 -25.05 -13.65 6.25
CA THR A 127 -25.33 -15.10 6.30
C THR A 127 -24.21 -15.92 5.65
N SER A 128 -23.49 -15.35 4.67
CA SER A 128 -22.52 -16.10 3.86
C SER A 128 -21.14 -16.19 4.51
N GLY A 129 -20.66 -15.10 5.14
CA GLY A 129 -19.29 -15.01 5.63
C GLY A 129 -18.24 -15.17 4.53
N THR A 130 -18.56 -14.74 3.31
CA THR A 130 -17.71 -14.82 2.12
C THR A 130 -17.88 -13.58 1.24
N GLY A 131 -16.98 -13.38 0.28
CA GLY A 131 -17.10 -12.27 -0.67
C GLY A 131 -17.16 -10.92 0.04
N ASN A 132 -18.17 -10.12 -0.28
CA ASN A 132 -18.30 -8.77 0.26
C ASN A 132 -18.45 -8.73 1.80
N ASP A 133 -18.98 -9.77 2.42
CA ASP A 133 -19.05 -9.87 3.89
C ASP A 133 -17.64 -9.77 4.51
N LEU A 134 -16.64 -10.37 3.86
CA LEU A 134 -15.25 -10.32 4.28
C LEU A 134 -14.54 -9.05 3.77
N ASP A 135 -14.84 -8.65 2.53
CA ASP A 135 -14.17 -7.53 1.87
C ASP A 135 -14.39 -6.22 2.63
N ILE A 136 -15.65 -5.89 2.97
CA ILE A 136 -15.98 -4.64 3.67
C ILE A 136 -15.41 -4.62 5.09
N VAL A 137 -15.48 -5.74 5.81
CA VAL A 137 -14.92 -5.84 7.16
C VAL A 137 -13.42 -5.61 7.16
N THR A 138 -12.72 -6.16 6.17
CA THR A 138 -11.26 -6.00 6.05
C THR A 138 -10.90 -4.58 5.64
N HIS A 139 -11.70 -4.01 4.75
CA HIS A 139 -11.57 -2.65 4.28
C HIS A 139 -11.69 -1.63 5.40
N GLU A 140 -12.68 -1.77 6.29
CA GLU A 140 -12.84 -0.86 7.42
C GLU A 140 -11.64 -0.93 8.39
N VAL A 141 -11.00 -2.09 8.53
CA VAL A 141 -9.76 -2.20 9.30
C VAL A 141 -8.62 -1.45 8.62
N ALA A 142 -8.62 -1.35 7.28
CA ALA A 142 -7.64 -0.53 6.55
C ALA A 142 -7.72 0.93 6.97
N HIS A 143 -8.92 1.48 7.18
CA HIS A 143 -9.09 2.86 7.64
C HIS A 143 -8.54 3.08 9.06
N ILE A 144 -8.56 2.06 9.92
CA ILE A 144 -7.88 2.13 11.22
C ILE A 144 -6.37 2.23 11.05
N VAL A 145 -5.79 1.46 10.10
CA VAL A 145 -4.36 1.57 9.79
C VAL A 145 -4.05 2.95 9.25
N GLU A 146 -4.80 3.39 8.25
CA GLU A 146 -4.62 4.67 7.60
C GLU A 146 -4.71 5.84 8.59
N GLY A 147 -5.73 5.84 9.46
CA GLY A 147 -6.04 6.97 10.34
C GLY A 147 -5.30 6.98 11.67
N ALA A 148 -4.64 5.88 12.06
CA ALA A 148 -4.05 5.76 13.39
C ALA A 148 -2.72 5.01 13.48
N ALA A 149 -2.14 4.56 12.35
CA ALA A 149 -0.84 3.90 12.38
C ALA A 149 0.24 4.79 13.01
N LYS A 150 1.12 4.14 13.78
CA LYS A 150 2.27 4.76 14.44
C LYS A 150 1.91 5.89 15.42
N GLY A 151 0.69 5.86 15.96
CA GLY A 151 0.27 6.83 16.97
C GLY A 151 0.08 8.25 16.44
N VAL A 152 -0.12 8.39 15.13
CA VAL A 152 -0.43 9.67 14.50
C VAL A 152 -1.81 9.59 13.87
N HIS A 153 -2.65 10.57 14.20
CA HIS A 153 -4.03 10.70 13.77
C HIS A 153 -4.13 11.35 12.38
N ASN A 154 -5.16 10.92 11.63
CA ASN A 154 -5.53 11.28 10.27
C ASN A 154 -4.62 10.70 9.17
N SER A 155 -5.06 10.86 7.91
CA SER A 155 -4.34 10.43 6.71
C SER A 155 -4.07 11.60 5.77
N PRO A 156 -2.81 12.02 5.61
CA PRO A 156 -2.49 13.13 4.71
C PRO A 156 -2.74 12.77 3.24
N ALA A 157 -2.77 11.48 2.90
CA ALA A 157 -2.96 10.98 1.54
C ALA A 157 -4.43 10.75 1.16
N PHE A 158 -5.36 10.79 2.12
CA PHE A 158 -6.78 10.51 1.88
C PHE A 158 -7.35 11.38 0.76
N GLY A 159 -6.97 12.66 0.69
CA GLY A 159 -7.43 13.56 -0.39
C GLY A 159 -6.92 13.20 -1.80
N LEU A 160 -5.91 12.34 -1.92
CA LEU A 160 -5.34 11.90 -3.20
C LEU A 160 -5.89 10.54 -3.64
N TRP A 161 -5.92 9.59 -2.71
CA TRP A 161 -6.34 8.22 -2.99
C TRP A 161 -7.81 7.95 -2.65
N GLY A 162 -8.48 8.86 -1.95
CA GLY A 162 -9.88 8.73 -1.51
C GLY A 162 -10.17 7.50 -0.66
N ASP A 163 -11.45 7.36 -0.35
CA ASP A 163 -12.02 6.05 -0.07
C ASP A 163 -12.09 5.32 -1.43
N SER A 164 -11.25 4.32 -1.75
CA SER A 164 -10.59 3.39 -0.80
C SER A 164 -9.27 2.79 -1.31
N LYS A 165 -8.52 3.50 -2.16
CA LYS A 165 -7.52 2.83 -3.03
C LYS A 165 -6.40 2.13 -2.26
N TRP A 166 -6.03 2.62 -1.08
CA TRP A 166 -5.08 1.92 -0.21
C TRP A 166 -5.69 0.67 0.45
N ALA A 167 -6.99 0.68 0.78
CA ALA A 167 -7.71 -0.47 1.32
C ALA A 167 -7.74 -1.65 0.34
N GLU A 168 -7.74 -1.39 -0.97
CA GLU A 168 -7.70 -2.42 -2.01
C GLU A 168 -6.46 -3.33 -1.88
N ILE A 169 -5.27 -2.73 -1.69
CA ILE A 169 -4.04 -3.51 -1.50
C ILE A 169 -3.94 -4.09 -0.08
N PHE A 170 -4.51 -3.40 0.90
CA PHE A 170 -4.58 -3.92 2.28
C PHE A 170 -5.42 -5.21 2.35
N ASN A 171 -6.59 -5.25 1.71
CA ASN A 171 -7.43 -6.46 1.65
C ASN A 171 -6.68 -7.64 1.05
N TYR A 172 -5.98 -7.41 -0.07
CA TYR A 172 -5.15 -8.43 -0.70
C TYR A 172 -4.06 -8.95 0.26
N ASP A 173 -3.34 -8.05 0.92
CA ASP A 173 -2.28 -8.38 1.88
C ASP A 173 -2.82 -9.19 3.07
N VAL A 174 -3.95 -8.77 3.65
CA VAL A 174 -4.59 -9.49 4.76
C VAL A 174 -5.01 -10.89 4.32
N TYR A 175 -5.62 -11.06 3.15
CA TYR A 175 -6.00 -12.38 2.67
C TYR A 175 -4.79 -13.31 2.53
N LEU A 176 -3.68 -12.82 1.96
CA LEU A 176 -2.43 -13.58 1.91
C LEU A 176 -1.90 -13.90 3.31
N GLY A 177 -1.85 -12.91 4.20
CA GLY A 177 -1.37 -13.04 5.58
C GLY A 177 -2.16 -14.03 6.43
N LEU A 178 -3.45 -14.21 6.11
CA LEU A 178 -4.34 -15.17 6.76
C LEU A 178 -4.40 -16.54 6.04
N GLY A 179 -3.63 -16.74 4.98
CA GLY A 179 -3.63 -17.98 4.19
C GLY A 179 -4.90 -18.20 3.36
N ARG A 180 -5.70 -17.16 3.15
CA ARG A 180 -6.97 -17.19 2.41
C ARG A 180 -6.75 -17.05 0.92
N THR A 181 -6.02 -18.01 0.34
CA THR A 181 -5.57 -17.95 -1.07
C THR A 181 -6.73 -17.81 -2.07
N ALA A 182 -7.87 -18.45 -1.82
CA ALA A 182 -9.05 -18.32 -2.69
C ALA A 182 -9.63 -16.89 -2.69
N ASP A 183 -9.71 -16.26 -1.52
CA ASP A 183 -10.18 -14.88 -1.39
C ASP A 183 -9.17 -13.89 -1.97
N ALA A 184 -7.87 -14.10 -1.72
CA ALA A 184 -6.80 -13.30 -2.31
C ALA A 184 -6.84 -13.33 -3.84
N ASN A 185 -7.01 -14.52 -4.45
CA ASN A 185 -7.09 -14.66 -5.91
C ASN A 185 -8.34 -13.99 -6.48
N ARG A 186 -9.50 -14.18 -5.84
CA ARG A 186 -10.75 -13.50 -6.23
C ARG A 186 -10.59 -11.98 -6.18
N TRP A 187 -10.06 -11.47 -5.07
CA TRP A 187 -9.89 -10.04 -4.84
C TRP A 187 -8.88 -9.43 -5.81
N PHE A 188 -7.74 -10.10 -6.04
CA PHE A 188 -6.75 -9.71 -7.03
C PHE A 188 -7.38 -9.57 -8.42
N ASN A 189 -8.08 -10.59 -8.89
CA ASN A 189 -8.73 -10.57 -10.21
C ASN A 189 -9.78 -9.46 -10.33
N LEU A 190 -10.50 -9.18 -9.24
CA LEU A 190 -11.47 -8.09 -9.19
C LEU A 190 -10.78 -6.72 -9.31
N MET A 191 -9.77 -6.47 -8.48
CA MET A 191 -9.09 -5.18 -8.40
C MET A 191 -8.18 -4.90 -9.60
N GLN A 192 -7.68 -5.93 -10.29
CA GLN A 192 -6.97 -5.76 -11.57
C GLN A 192 -7.80 -5.05 -12.64
N ASN A 193 -9.13 -5.21 -12.59
CA ASN A 193 -10.07 -4.62 -13.54
C ASN A 193 -10.70 -3.32 -13.05
N ALA A 194 -10.51 -2.95 -11.78
CA ALA A 194 -11.09 -1.74 -11.21
C ALA A 194 -10.46 -0.49 -11.85
N THR A 195 -11.29 0.48 -12.22
CA THR A 195 -10.90 1.77 -12.81
C THR A 195 -11.50 2.92 -12.04
N ASP A 196 -10.76 4.02 -12.01
CA ASP A 196 -11.18 5.29 -11.44
C ASP A 196 -10.91 6.43 -12.43
N ASN A 197 -11.59 7.56 -12.22
CA ASN A 197 -11.40 8.78 -13.00
C ASN A 197 -10.46 9.79 -12.34
N PHE A 198 -9.77 9.39 -11.28
CA PHE A 198 -8.80 10.21 -10.57
C PHE A 198 -7.48 9.45 -10.37
N PRO A 199 -6.32 10.14 -10.47
CA PRO A 199 -6.18 11.56 -10.81
C PRO A 199 -6.49 11.89 -12.27
N ARG A 200 -6.69 10.87 -13.10
CA ARG A 200 -7.17 11.01 -14.49
C ARG A 200 -8.10 9.86 -14.86
N ALA A 201 -8.83 10.02 -15.95
CA ALA A 201 -9.67 8.97 -16.52
C ALA A 201 -8.89 7.66 -16.73
N ASN A 202 -9.54 6.53 -16.45
CA ASN A 202 -8.99 5.17 -16.60
C ASN A 202 -7.73 4.90 -15.75
N THR A 203 -7.64 5.50 -14.56
CA THR A 203 -6.60 5.16 -13.59
C THR A 203 -6.90 3.80 -12.97
N HIS A 204 -5.91 2.91 -12.88
CA HIS A 204 -6.02 1.65 -12.14
C HIS A 204 -5.09 1.67 -10.92
N TRP A 205 -5.62 2.07 -9.76
CA TRP A 205 -4.83 2.23 -8.54
C TRP A 205 -4.20 0.93 -8.04
N PHE A 206 -5.00 -0.14 -7.92
CA PHE A 206 -4.48 -1.44 -7.52
C PHE A 206 -3.45 -1.95 -8.53
N ARG A 207 -3.83 -2.05 -9.81
CA ARG A 207 -3.01 -2.68 -10.87
C ARG A 207 -1.70 -1.95 -11.15
N ASP A 208 -1.74 -0.62 -11.29
CA ASP A 208 -0.62 0.15 -11.82
C ASP A 208 0.21 0.83 -10.72
N TRP A 209 -0.36 1.01 -9.52
CA TRP A 209 0.32 1.67 -8.40
C TRP A 209 0.61 0.73 -7.23
N PHE A 210 -0.41 0.29 -6.51
CA PHE A 210 -0.18 -0.40 -5.24
C PHE A 210 0.33 -1.84 -5.38
N TYR A 211 -0.23 -2.63 -6.29
CA TYR A 211 0.18 -4.02 -6.46
C TYR A 211 1.64 -4.15 -6.94
N PRO A 212 2.13 -3.39 -7.95
CA PRO A 212 3.53 -3.47 -8.33
C PRO A 212 4.48 -2.99 -7.22
N ILE A 213 4.08 -2.01 -6.41
CA ILE A 213 4.86 -1.61 -5.24
C ILE A 213 4.94 -2.75 -4.22
N TYR A 214 3.79 -3.34 -3.90
CA TYR A 214 3.67 -4.47 -2.97
C TYR A 214 4.52 -5.67 -3.43
N ALA A 215 4.33 -6.12 -4.67
CA ALA A 215 4.95 -7.31 -5.22
C ALA A 215 6.48 -7.19 -5.33
N ASN A 216 6.99 -6.00 -5.68
CA ASN A 216 8.41 -5.82 -5.96
C ASN A 216 9.24 -5.34 -4.76
N TYR A 217 8.61 -4.74 -3.73
CA TYR A 217 9.34 -4.06 -2.66
C TYR A 217 9.05 -4.60 -1.25
N GLY A 218 8.66 -5.87 -1.13
CA GLY A 218 8.62 -6.58 0.15
C GLY A 218 7.23 -6.69 0.81
N GLY A 219 6.17 -6.64 0.00
CA GLY A 219 4.79 -6.92 0.43
C GLY A 219 4.32 -6.00 1.55
N ALA A 220 3.76 -6.58 2.62
CA ALA A 220 3.33 -5.87 3.82
C ALA A 220 4.40 -4.92 4.41
N THR A 221 5.69 -5.23 4.20
CA THR A 221 6.78 -4.42 4.72
C THR A 221 6.84 -3.05 4.07
N VAL A 222 6.65 -2.92 2.75
CA VAL A 222 6.65 -1.60 2.09
C VAL A 222 5.42 -0.80 2.46
N LEU A 223 4.25 -1.45 2.59
CA LEU A 223 3.03 -0.78 3.07
C LEU A 223 3.22 -0.19 4.47
N ASN A 224 3.80 -0.95 5.40
CA ASN A 224 4.08 -0.48 6.75
C ASN A 224 5.16 0.61 6.79
N ARG A 225 6.22 0.51 5.96
CA ARG A 225 7.29 1.51 5.89
C ARG A 225 6.77 2.88 5.47
N TYR A 226 5.76 2.94 4.60
CA TYR A 226 5.11 4.20 4.25
C TYR A 226 4.59 4.95 5.48
N PHE A 227 3.86 4.27 6.38
CA PHE A 227 3.37 4.88 7.63
C PHE A 227 4.49 5.21 8.61
N VAL A 228 5.57 4.40 8.66
CA VAL A 228 6.77 4.75 9.45
C VAL A 228 7.36 6.07 8.98
N LEU A 229 7.54 6.25 7.66
CA LEU A 229 8.09 7.48 7.11
C LEU A 229 7.16 8.68 7.35
N LEU A 230 5.85 8.53 7.15
CA LEU A 230 4.91 9.60 7.46
C LEU A 230 5.00 10.04 8.92
N ALA A 231 4.95 9.09 9.85
CA ALA A 231 5.02 9.38 11.27
C ALA A 231 6.34 10.03 11.67
N GLN A 232 7.44 9.70 10.99
CA GLN A 232 8.75 10.31 11.25
C GLN A 232 8.88 11.71 10.65
N TYR A 233 8.49 11.90 9.40
CA TYR A 233 8.89 13.08 8.61
C TYR A 233 7.75 14.05 8.27
N PHE A 234 6.53 13.56 8.09
CA PHE A 234 5.43 14.43 7.67
C PHE A 234 5.02 15.39 8.81
N PRO A 235 4.68 16.66 8.51
CA PRO A 235 4.39 17.67 9.54
C PRO A 235 3.20 17.29 10.43
N LYS A 236 3.35 17.55 11.73
CA LYS A 236 2.37 17.21 12.77
C LYS A 236 2.06 18.40 13.67
N SER A 237 0.83 18.46 14.17
CA SER A 237 0.38 19.30 15.27
C SER A 237 -0.10 18.40 16.41
N GLY A 238 0.73 18.27 17.45
CA GLY A 238 0.56 17.22 18.45
C GLY A 238 0.61 15.83 17.79
N ASN A 239 -0.42 15.01 18.04
CA ASN A 239 -0.54 13.69 17.42
C ASN A 239 -1.30 13.71 16.09
N ASN A 240 -1.66 14.86 15.53
CA ASN A 240 -2.36 14.94 14.24
C ASN A 240 -1.37 15.31 13.13
N TYR A 241 -1.51 14.72 11.94
CA TYR A 241 -0.87 15.35 10.77
C TYR A 241 -1.46 16.73 10.53
N SER A 242 -0.61 17.72 10.25
CA SER A 242 -1.03 19.13 10.26
C SER A 242 -1.65 19.61 8.94
N ARG A 243 -1.59 18.81 7.88
CA ARG A 243 -2.14 19.13 6.55
C ARG A 243 -2.25 17.88 5.67
N ASN A 244 -2.91 18.01 4.53
CA ASN A 244 -2.88 17.00 3.47
C ASN A 244 -1.55 17.06 2.70
N MET A 245 -1.18 15.94 2.07
CA MET A 245 -0.04 15.85 1.18
C MET A 245 -0.43 16.15 -0.27
N ASN A 246 0.53 16.65 -1.05
CA ASN A 246 0.38 16.79 -2.50
C ASN A 246 0.95 15.58 -3.25
N TRP A 247 0.79 15.53 -4.57
CA TRP A 247 1.23 14.40 -5.39
C TRP A 247 2.75 14.21 -5.36
N GLY A 248 3.53 15.27 -5.43
CA GLY A 248 4.98 15.15 -5.32
C GLY A 248 5.44 14.53 -3.99
N GLU A 249 4.80 14.89 -2.89
CA GLU A 249 5.03 14.29 -1.58
C GLU A 249 4.58 12.83 -1.55
N PHE A 250 3.39 12.53 -2.07
CA PHE A 250 2.87 11.17 -2.14
C PHE A 250 3.85 10.21 -2.83
N ILE A 251 4.34 10.58 -4.02
CA ILE A 251 5.32 9.77 -4.75
C ILE A 251 6.65 9.71 -4.00
N HIS A 252 7.10 10.80 -3.39
CA HIS A 252 8.34 10.85 -2.62
C HIS A 252 8.31 9.89 -1.40
N PHE A 253 7.22 9.89 -0.62
CA PHE A 253 7.07 9.00 0.54
C PHE A 253 6.95 7.52 0.14
N TRP A 254 6.20 7.20 -0.92
CA TRP A 254 6.19 5.83 -1.44
C TRP A 254 7.54 5.40 -2.01
N SER A 255 8.29 6.32 -2.62
CA SER A 255 9.66 6.07 -3.07
C SER A 255 10.59 5.74 -1.90
N GLY A 256 10.46 6.49 -0.80
CA GLY A 256 11.17 6.19 0.45
C GLY A 256 10.80 4.82 1.01
N ALA A 257 9.51 4.46 1.01
CA ALA A 257 9.04 3.19 1.52
C ALA A 257 9.56 2.00 0.71
N ALA A 258 9.56 2.14 -0.63
CA ALA A 258 10.06 1.15 -1.58
C ALA A 258 11.60 1.08 -1.61
N GLY A 259 12.29 2.15 -1.18
CA GLY A 259 13.74 2.27 -1.28
C GLY A 259 14.24 2.59 -2.69
N VAL A 260 13.34 2.89 -3.62
CA VAL A 260 13.64 3.28 -5.01
C VAL A 260 12.71 4.42 -5.43
N ASN A 261 13.17 5.29 -6.32
CA ASN A 261 12.33 6.35 -6.88
C ASN A 261 11.22 5.77 -7.78
N LEU A 262 9.97 6.03 -7.42
CA LEU A 262 8.78 5.54 -8.11
C LEU A 262 8.21 6.52 -9.14
N LYS A 263 8.93 7.61 -9.47
CA LYS A 263 8.46 8.60 -10.46
C LYS A 263 8.06 7.96 -11.79
N THR A 264 8.86 7.04 -12.34
CA THR A 264 8.49 6.36 -13.60
C THR A 264 7.17 5.60 -13.45
N GLN A 265 7.01 4.82 -12.37
CA GLN A 265 5.78 4.07 -12.14
C GLN A 265 4.59 5.00 -11.97
N ALA A 266 4.77 6.11 -11.26
CA ALA A 266 3.74 7.14 -11.13
C ALA A 266 3.38 7.78 -12.47
N THR A 267 4.36 8.06 -13.33
CA THR A 267 4.13 8.56 -14.68
C THR A 267 3.29 7.58 -15.50
N SER A 268 3.59 6.28 -15.44
CA SER A 268 2.82 5.24 -16.14
C SER A 268 1.40 5.15 -15.60
N ALA A 269 1.25 5.06 -14.27
CA ALA A 269 -0.06 4.90 -13.61
C ALA A 269 -0.95 6.15 -13.76
N PHE A 270 -0.40 7.33 -13.48
CA PHE A 270 -1.17 8.55 -13.25
C PHE A 270 -0.90 9.68 -14.24
N GLY A 271 0.15 9.55 -15.06
CA GLY A 271 0.73 10.67 -15.80
C GLY A 271 1.68 11.49 -14.92
N TRP A 272 2.32 12.51 -15.50
CA TRP A 272 3.28 13.36 -14.80
C TRP A 272 3.21 14.83 -15.22
N PRO A 273 2.21 15.59 -14.73
CA PRO A 273 2.11 17.03 -14.98
C PRO A 273 3.34 17.78 -14.42
N ALA A 274 3.70 18.90 -15.04
CA ALA A 274 4.83 19.73 -14.62
C ALA A 274 4.73 20.22 -13.15
N GLU A 275 3.50 20.40 -12.65
CA GLU A 275 3.27 20.73 -11.25
C GLU A 275 3.80 19.64 -10.31
N TRP A 276 3.58 18.37 -10.64
CA TRP A 276 4.03 17.25 -9.80
C TRP A 276 5.54 17.15 -9.78
N GLU A 277 6.22 17.49 -10.88
CA GLU A 277 7.69 17.59 -10.89
C GLU A 277 8.17 18.63 -9.87
N THR A 278 7.55 19.81 -9.86
CA THR A 278 7.89 20.88 -8.93
C THR A 278 7.64 20.44 -7.48
N GLN A 279 6.48 19.83 -7.23
CA GLN A 279 6.13 19.29 -5.92
C GLN A 279 7.09 18.19 -5.46
N PHE A 280 7.48 17.27 -6.37
CA PHE A 280 8.34 16.13 -6.06
C PHE A 280 9.76 16.58 -5.71
N VAL A 281 10.34 17.49 -6.49
CA VAL A 281 11.64 18.10 -6.19
C VAL A 281 11.60 18.87 -4.86
N GLN A 282 10.49 19.55 -4.57
CA GLN A 282 10.34 20.24 -3.29
C GLN A 282 10.17 19.27 -2.11
N ALA A 283 9.47 18.15 -2.31
CA ALA A 283 9.33 17.10 -1.30
C ALA A 283 10.69 16.49 -0.94
N GLN A 284 11.53 16.18 -1.95
CA GLN A 284 12.90 15.68 -1.74
C GLN A 284 13.78 16.62 -0.91
N LYS A 285 13.58 17.94 -1.02
CA LYS A 285 14.28 18.94 -0.20
C LYS A 285 13.70 19.00 1.23
N SER A 286 12.39 18.88 1.35
CA SER A 286 11.65 19.08 2.60
C SER A 286 11.72 17.85 3.52
N PHE A 287 11.87 16.65 2.96
CA PHE A 287 11.89 15.37 3.67
C PHE A 287 13.16 14.58 3.30
N PRO A 288 14.29 14.79 3.99
CA PRO A 288 15.59 14.34 3.51
C PRO A 288 15.90 12.87 3.84
N PHE A 289 14.94 11.95 3.62
CA PHE A 289 15.26 10.52 3.53
C PHE A 289 15.64 10.17 2.08
N THR A 290 16.65 9.33 1.93
CA THR A 290 17.18 8.95 0.63
C THR A 290 16.70 7.56 0.24
N TYR A 291 16.36 7.40 -1.03
CA TYR A 291 16.12 6.13 -1.69
C TYR A 291 17.04 6.05 -2.91
N ALA A 292 17.26 4.85 -3.43
CA ALA A 292 18.00 4.72 -4.67
C ALA A 292 17.28 5.53 -5.75
N ASN A 293 17.95 6.53 -6.32
CA ASN A 293 17.52 7.06 -7.61
C ASN A 293 17.50 5.86 -8.57
N PRO A 294 16.54 5.76 -9.49
CA PRO A 294 16.79 4.92 -10.64
C PRO A 294 18.07 5.55 -11.20
N GLY A 295 19.15 4.80 -11.37
CA GLY A 295 20.38 5.39 -11.90
C GLY A 295 20.07 6.24 -13.14
N PRO A 296 21.01 7.09 -13.63
CA PRO A 296 20.82 7.69 -14.94
C PRO A 296 20.36 6.62 -15.94
N THR A 297 19.49 6.98 -16.89
CA THR A 297 19.08 6.06 -17.95
C THR A 297 20.33 5.42 -18.54
N ALA A 298 20.49 4.13 -18.27
CA ALA A 298 21.70 3.39 -18.57
C ALA A 298 21.56 2.72 -19.94
N VAL A 299 20.35 2.32 -20.29
CA VAL A 299 20.01 1.71 -21.57
C VAL A 299 18.70 2.31 -22.08
N THR A 300 18.58 2.59 -23.37
CA THR A 300 17.29 2.93 -23.99
C THR A 300 16.98 1.90 -25.05
N LEU A 301 15.82 1.27 -24.96
CA LEU A 301 15.34 0.29 -25.94
C LEU A 301 14.44 0.97 -26.97
N PHE A 302 14.40 0.44 -28.19
CA PHE A 302 13.61 0.96 -29.29
C PHE A 302 12.93 -0.17 -30.06
N GLN A 303 11.70 0.10 -30.50
CA GLN A 303 10.90 -0.85 -31.26
C GLN A 303 11.47 -1.12 -32.65
N ASP A 304 11.92 -0.07 -33.35
CA ASP A 304 12.38 -0.17 -34.73
C ASP A 304 13.91 -0.04 -34.83
N ILE A 305 14.45 -0.39 -36.00
CA ILE A 305 15.83 -0.09 -36.37
C ILE A 305 16.13 1.41 -36.31
N ASN A 306 17.41 1.75 -36.21
CA ASN A 306 17.95 3.11 -36.15
C ASN A 306 17.36 3.96 -35.00
N HIS A 307 16.98 3.30 -33.90
CA HIS A 307 16.37 3.94 -32.73
C HIS A 307 15.01 4.60 -33.04
N GLY A 308 14.23 3.98 -33.92
CA GLY A 308 12.88 4.41 -34.28
C GLY A 308 11.79 3.76 -33.41
N GLY A 309 10.53 4.05 -33.73
CA GLY A 309 9.37 3.53 -32.99
C GLY A 309 9.27 4.10 -31.57
N TYR A 310 8.63 3.37 -30.65
CA TYR A 310 8.61 3.78 -29.24
C TYR A 310 9.99 3.56 -28.60
N ALA A 311 10.21 4.25 -27.47
CA ALA A 311 11.45 4.13 -26.71
C ALA A 311 11.18 3.96 -25.20
N ALA A 312 11.99 3.12 -24.55
CA ALA A 312 11.95 2.92 -23.10
C ALA A 312 13.35 3.07 -22.49
N GLY A 313 13.53 4.09 -21.65
CA GLY A 313 14.79 4.35 -20.96
C GLY A 313 14.86 3.60 -19.62
N LEU A 314 15.79 2.66 -19.49
CA LEU A 314 15.97 1.80 -18.32
C LEU A 314 17.22 2.18 -17.52
N PRO A 315 17.11 2.38 -16.20
CA PRO A 315 18.26 2.47 -15.30
C PRO A 315 18.93 1.09 -15.09
N VAL A 316 19.98 1.03 -14.26
CA VAL A 316 20.51 -0.24 -13.74
C VAL A 316 19.41 -1.01 -13.00
N GLY A 317 19.23 -2.28 -13.33
CA GLY A 317 18.14 -3.08 -12.80
C GLY A 317 17.97 -4.42 -13.50
N ARG A 318 17.00 -5.21 -13.04
CA ARG A 318 16.59 -6.48 -13.65
C ARG A 318 15.13 -6.33 -14.07
N TYR A 319 14.83 -6.65 -15.32
CA TYR A 319 13.53 -6.46 -15.92
C TYR A 319 13.07 -7.77 -16.56
N ASN A 320 12.16 -8.48 -15.88
CA ASN A 320 11.41 -9.57 -16.50
C ASN A 320 10.28 -9.02 -17.40
N LEU A 321 9.56 -9.86 -18.11
CA LEU A 321 8.54 -9.46 -19.08
C LEU A 321 7.49 -8.53 -18.45
N ALA A 322 6.97 -8.91 -17.27
CA ALA A 322 5.98 -8.10 -16.56
C ALA A 322 6.51 -6.69 -16.25
N THR A 323 7.76 -6.56 -15.80
CA THR A 323 8.38 -5.25 -15.60
C THR A 323 8.68 -4.53 -16.91
N LEU A 324 9.13 -5.21 -17.97
CA LEU A 324 9.34 -4.56 -19.28
C LEU A 324 8.05 -3.97 -19.85
N SER A 325 6.95 -4.72 -19.77
CA SER A 325 5.62 -4.23 -20.17
C SER A 325 5.17 -3.02 -19.35
N ALA A 326 5.47 -2.98 -18.06
CA ALA A 326 5.20 -1.80 -17.22
C ALA A 326 6.04 -0.56 -17.60
N TRP A 327 7.20 -0.78 -18.24
CA TRP A 327 8.05 0.27 -18.84
C TRP A 327 7.69 0.56 -20.31
N GLY A 328 6.57 0.02 -20.81
CA GLY A 328 6.08 0.29 -22.16
C GLY A 328 6.77 -0.54 -23.26
N VAL A 329 7.47 -1.61 -22.89
CA VAL A 329 8.17 -2.50 -23.83
C VAL A 329 7.36 -3.77 -24.02
N LEU A 330 6.96 -4.06 -25.26
CA LEU A 330 6.21 -5.28 -25.59
C LEU A 330 7.14 -6.49 -25.62
N ASN A 331 6.56 -7.68 -25.42
CA ASN A 331 7.31 -8.92 -25.59
C ASN A 331 7.77 -9.04 -27.04
N ASP A 332 9.01 -9.48 -27.26
CA ASP A 332 9.51 -9.82 -28.60
C ASP A 332 9.34 -8.65 -29.59
N ASP A 333 9.74 -7.44 -29.18
CA ASP A 333 9.48 -6.21 -29.94
C ASP A 333 10.62 -5.18 -29.81
N ILE A 334 11.82 -5.63 -29.42
CA ILE A 334 13.02 -4.79 -29.30
C ILE A 334 13.90 -5.03 -30.54
N THR A 335 14.14 -3.98 -31.32
CA THR A 335 14.93 -4.05 -32.56
C THR A 335 16.21 -3.20 -32.53
N SER A 336 16.30 -2.17 -31.67
CA SER A 336 17.56 -1.42 -31.50
C SER A 336 17.69 -0.87 -30.08
N LEU A 337 18.90 -0.45 -29.68
CA LEU A 337 19.14 0.04 -28.31
C LEU A 337 20.28 1.06 -28.24
N LYS A 338 20.26 1.88 -27.20
CA LYS A 338 21.39 2.74 -26.80
C LYS A 338 21.90 2.31 -25.44
N VAL A 339 23.21 2.36 -25.24
CA VAL A 339 23.85 2.05 -23.95
C VAL A 339 24.71 3.22 -23.54
N ALA A 340 24.36 3.85 -22.42
CA ALA A 340 25.14 4.95 -21.86
C ALA A 340 26.54 4.46 -21.46
N ALA A 341 27.54 5.34 -21.59
CA ALA A 341 28.92 5.02 -21.26
C ALA A 341 29.06 4.50 -19.82
N GLY A 342 29.80 3.41 -19.64
CA GLY A 342 30.00 2.76 -18.34
C GLY A 342 28.93 1.75 -17.94
N TYR A 343 27.97 1.46 -18.82
CA TYR A 343 26.91 0.47 -18.58
C TYR A 343 26.93 -0.66 -19.62
N LYS A 344 26.18 -1.72 -19.31
CA LYS A 344 25.88 -2.82 -20.21
C LYS A 344 24.46 -3.33 -20.00
N VAL A 345 23.92 -3.96 -21.04
CA VAL A 345 22.69 -4.73 -21.00
C VAL A 345 22.95 -6.17 -21.39
N VAL A 346 22.36 -7.10 -20.66
CA VAL A 346 22.24 -8.51 -21.04
C VAL A 346 20.77 -8.76 -21.36
N LEU A 347 20.46 -8.99 -22.63
CA LEU A 347 19.16 -9.43 -23.11
C LEU A 347 19.04 -10.95 -22.94
N TYR A 348 17.84 -11.44 -22.62
CA TYR A 348 17.49 -12.84 -22.47
C TYR A 348 16.32 -13.16 -23.39
N ALA A 349 16.43 -14.27 -24.12
CA ALA A 349 15.43 -14.67 -25.12
C ALA A 349 14.11 -15.13 -24.49
N ASP A 350 14.13 -15.54 -23.22
CA ASP A 350 12.95 -15.99 -22.49
C ASP A 350 12.72 -15.11 -21.24
N ASP A 351 11.51 -15.17 -20.69
CA ASP A 351 11.16 -14.45 -19.46
C ASP A 351 11.96 -14.93 -18.24
N ASN A 352 11.99 -14.11 -17.19
CA ASN A 352 12.64 -14.38 -15.91
C ASN A 352 14.12 -14.74 -16.03
N PHE A 353 14.81 -14.09 -16.97
CA PHE A 353 16.26 -14.15 -17.16
C PHE A 353 16.77 -15.55 -17.54
N THR A 354 16.03 -16.22 -18.42
CA THR A 354 16.34 -17.57 -18.91
C THR A 354 16.55 -17.57 -20.43
N GLY A 355 16.96 -18.71 -20.99
CA GLY A 355 17.19 -18.84 -22.43
C GLY A 355 18.55 -18.32 -22.90
N ALA A 356 18.65 -18.12 -24.22
CA ALA A 356 19.83 -17.55 -24.87
C ALA A 356 20.03 -16.09 -24.46
N THR A 357 21.27 -15.59 -24.50
CA THR A 357 21.60 -14.21 -24.08
C THR A 357 22.42 -13.43 -25.10
N LEU A 358 22.21 -12.11 -25.16
CA LEU A 358 23.05 -11.16 -25.91
C LEU A 358 23.47 -10.02 -25.00
N THR A 359 24.77 -9.71 -24.98
CA THR A 359 25.30 -8.59 -24.19
C THR A 359 25.68 -7.44 -25.10
N LYS A 360 25.22 -6.22 -24.78
CA LYS A 360 25.62 -4.98 -25.47
C LYS A 360 26.20 -3.98 -24.47
N THR A 361 27.27 -3.32 -24.88
CA THR A 361 28.01 -2.32 -24.08
C THR A 361 28.09 -0.96 -24.78
N ALA A 362 27.42 -0.82 -25.92
CA ALA A 362 27.39 0.38 -26.75
C ALA A 362 26.06 0.44 -27.50
N ASP A 363 25.75 1.60 -28.07
CA ASP A 363 24.61 1.78 -28.96
C ASP A 363 24.64 0.76 -30.11
N ASP A 364 23.47 0.26 -30.45
CA ASP A 364 23.26 -0.57 -31.61
C ASP A 364 21.99 -0.14 -32.36
N ALA A 365 22.17 0.25 -33.61
CA ALA A 365 21.09 0.66 -34.48
C ALA A 365 20.24 -0.50 -34.99
N SER A 366 20.67 -1.75 -34.83
CA SER A 366 19.94 -2.93 -35.30
C SER A 366 20.37 -4.19 -34.55
N LEU A 367 19.44 -4.88 -33.91
CA LEU A 367 19.66 -6.22 -33.37
C LEU A 367 19.41 -7.32 -34.43
N VAL A 368 19.03 -6.94 -35.66
CA VAL A 368 18.75 -7.87 -36.76
C VAL A 368 20.02 -8.63 -37.16
N ASP A 369 21.14 -7.92 -37.30
CA ASP A 369 22.45 -8.47 -37.64
C ASP A 369 23.10 -9.24 -36.49
N ASP A 370 22.61 -9.08 -35.26
CA ASP A 370 22.93 -9.95 -34.13
C ASP A 370 22.07 -11.23 -34.08
N GLY A 371 21.01 -11.34 -34.89
CA GLY A 371 20.03 -12.43 -34.80
C GLY A 371 19.11 -12.33 -33.57
N TRP A 372 18.87 -11.11 -33.11
CA TRP A 372 18.15 -10.76 -31.88
C TRP A 372 16.96 -9.79 -32.07
N ASN A 373 16.58 -9.52 -33.32
CA ASN A 373 15.36 -8.80 -33.65
C ASN A 373 14.15 -9.45 -32.97
N ASP A 374 13.38 -8.68 -32.19
CA ASP A 374 12.10 -9.12 -31.65
C ASP A 374 12.20 -10.43 -30.86
N ARG A 375 13.26 -10.55 -30.03
CA ARG A 375 13.57 -11.81 -29.34
C ARG A 375 13.65 -11.70 -27.82
N ALA A 376 13.87 -10.52 -27.29
CA ALA A 376 14.14 -10.36 -25.86
C ALA A 376 12.83 -10.28 -25.05
N SER A 377 12.64 -11.20 -24.11
CA SER A 377 11.50 -11.18 -23.16
C SER A 377 11.92 -10.74 -21.75
N SER A 378 13.22 -10.70 -21.44
CA SER A 378 13.75 -10.13 -20.19
C SER A 378 15.17 -9.58 -20.35
N LEU A 379 15.61 -8.69 -19.46
CA LEU A 379 16.97 -8.12 -19.51
C LEU A 379 17.51 -7.70 -18.15
N VAL A 380 18.83 -7.59 -18.06
CA VAL A 380 19.55 -7.04 -16.91
C VAL A 380 20.45 -5.89 -17.35
N VAL A 381 20.27 -4.72 -16.74
CA VAL A 381 21.13 -3.55 -16.92
C VAL A 381 22.05 -3.43 -15.72
N SER A 382 23.35 -3.24 -15.95
CA SER A 382 24.36 -3.11 -14.89
C SER A 382 25.51 -2.20 -15.33
N ALA A 383 26.38 -1.81 -14.40
CA ALA A 383 27.66 -1.19 -14.76
C ALA A 383 28.52 -2.17 -15.59
N ASN A 384 29.23 -1.65 -16.58
CA ASN A 384 30.04 -2.47 -17.49
C ASN A 384 31.24 -3.10 -16.79
#